data_AF-A0A4Q6EJ59-F1
#
_entry.id   AF-A0A4Q6EJ59-F1
#
_cell.length_a   1.000
_cell.length_b   1.000
_cell.length_c   1.000
_cell.angle_alpha   90.00
_cell.angle_beta   90.00
_cell.angle_gamma   90.00
#
_symmetry.space_group_name_H-M   'P 1'
#
loop_
_entity.id
_entity.type
_entity.pdbx_description
1 polymer ?
#
loop_
_entity_poly.entity_id
_entity_poly.type
_entity_poly.pdbx_seq_one_letter_code
_entity_poly.pdbx_strand_id
1 'polypeptide(L)'
;MSGAIEKWFAGRGWKPMPFQQAAWDAYYEGESGLLAVPTGSGKTYAATLAAIAEGLPKNKLSILYLTPLRALSRDITISLQEALDALAPGHKVETRTGDTSSHKKTKQLTKVPSVMVTTPESLAVLLTQKNSAEFFADLKLVVADEWHELLGTKRGVFTELLLAKLRALRPGLRTWALSATIGNLDDALRSALGEGEPGRMIRGDSKRPVDIEVIVPKGGEWIPWGGHLGLYCLEEVLAYLDPEKATILFTNTRNQAERWYQALSIVKEEWGSQLALHHGSLHAKERERVELGIKDGSIRIVVATSSLDLGVDFPAVDRVFQIGSPKNVARMVQRAGRTRHRPGERSQLYFVPSQLLECAEIEAVRAAIEGGQVESKPLLDRPFDVLAQHLITLACEIGFTPAEAFREVRTASSYRNLELKEFDWVLTFLEKGGGALGAYPEYRKIARGEDGRFRVAAPRITRLHKMNLGTIHENADMEVRFTRGGKIGRIEENYLSRLEPGDRFYFAGRSLELVRMDEKGALVKLAKSAPDSMPAWGGGRMPLSETLCAELRPLLASYSRGAPYGLSRLLDQQQERSAVPKDTEVLCEWLKSKDGSHLFVYPFEGR
;
A
#
# COMPACT_ATOMS: atom_id res chain seq x y z
N MET A 1 14.12 30.29 -0.86
CA MET A 1 15.05 29.21 -0.43
C MET A 1 16.03 29.66 0.68
N SER A 2 16.25 28.83 1.71
CA SER A 2 17.23 29.11 2.78
C SER A 2 18.67 28.80 2.31
N GLY A 3 19.62 29.69 2.60
CA GLY A 3 21.04 29.50 2.25
C GLY A 3 21.70 28.27 2.90
N ALA A 4 21.09 27.68 3.94
CA ALA A 4 21.57 26.42 4.52
C ALA A 4 21.24 25.21 3.63
N ILE A 5 20.05 25.18 3.01
CA ILE A 5 19.64 24.12 2.09
C ILE A 5 20.51 24.13 0.84
N GLU A 6 20.76 25.31 0.28
CA GLU A 6 21.64 25.49 -0.88
C GLU A 6 23.05 24.98 -0.63
N LYS A 7 23.65 25.35 0.51
CA LYS A 7 24.99 24.87 0.90
C LYS A 7 25.03 23.36 1.06
N TRP A 8 23.98 22.75 1.63
CA TRP A 8 23.93 21.31 1.81
C TRP A 8 23.84 20.55 0.48
N PHE A 9 23.01 21.03 -0.45
CA PHE A 9 22.93 20.47 -1.81
C PHE A 9 24.26 20.63 -2.56
N ALA A 10 24.84 21.84 -2.52
CA ALA A 10 26.12 22.13 -3.17
C ALA A 10 27.27 21.25 -2.64
N GLY A 11 27.32 21.02 -1.32
CA GLY A 11 28.32 20.14 -0.69
C GLY A 11 28.24 18.67 -1.12
N ARG A 12 27.09 18.23 -1.66
CA ARG A 12 26.88 16.89 -2.24
C ARG A 12 27.00 16.87 -3.77
N GLY A 13 27.30 18.01 -4.40
CA GLY A 13 27.28 18.17 -5.85
C GLY A 13 25.86 18.05 -6.45
N TRP A 14 24.82 18.22 -5.62
CA TRP A 14 23.43 18.14 -6.04
C TRP A 14 22.88 19.52 -6.41
N LYS A 15 21.86 19.55 -7.27
CA LYS A 15 21.09 20.76 -7.59
C LYS A 15 19.62 20.53 -7.24
N PRO A 16 18.96 21.45 -6.51
CA PRO A 16 17.53 21.34 -6.23
C PRO A 16 16.70 21.31 -7.51
N MET A 17 15.77 20.36 -7.61
CA MET A 17 14.81 20.31 -8.72
C MET A 17 13.74 21.40 -8.57
N PRO A 18 13.15 21.92 -9.67
CA PRO A 18 12.18 23.01 -9.60
C PRO A 18 11.02 22.78 -8.64
N PHE A 19 10.47 21.55 -8.61
CA PHE A 19 9.37 21.20 -7.72
C PHE A 19 9.78 21.22 -6.22
N GLN A 20 11.05 20.94 -5.90
CA GLN A 20 11.56 21.00 -4.53
C GLN A 20 11.61 22.46 -4.06
N GLN A 21 12.07 23.36 -4.93
CA GLN A 21 12.12 24.79 -4.64
C GLN A 21 10.71 25.36 -4.43
N ALA A 22 9.78 25.03 -5.33
CA ALA A 22 8.39 25.42 -5.21
C ALA A 22 7.74 24.93 -3.91
N ALA A 23 8.07 23.70 -3.45
CA ALA A 23 7.57 23.17 -2.18
C ALA A 23 8.14 23.93 -0.97
N TRP A 24 9.41 24.30 -1.01
CA TRP A 24 10.05 25.07 0.06
C TRP A 24 9.52 26.50 0.14
N ASP A 25 9.33 27.16 -1.00
CA ASP A 25 8.81 28.52 -1.04
C ASP A 25 7.35 28.56 -0.52
N ALA A 26 6.50 27.63 -0.97
CA ALA A 26 5.14 27.47 -0.46
C ALA A 26 5.10 27.17 1.05
N TYR A 27 6.05 26.36 1.57
CA TYR A 27 6.17 26.13 3.00
C TYR A 27 6.46 27.44 3.78
N TYR A 28 7.37 28.28 3.28
CA TYR A 28 7.71 29.55 3.93
C TYR A 28 6.56 30.58 3.85
N GLU A 29 5.71 30.49 2.84
CA GLU A 29 4.46 31.25 2.72
C GLU A 29 3.36 30.76 3.67
N GLY A 30 3.60 29.64 4.39
CA GLY A 30 2.66 29.06 5.33
C GLY A 30 1.65 28.09 4.72
N GLU A 31 1.85 27.71 3.45
CA GLU A 31 0.90 26.89 2.71
C GLU A 31 1.00 25.38 3.05
N SER A 32 -0.10 24.69 2.76
CA SER A 32 -0.22 23.23 2.75
C SER A 32 -0.50 22.76 1.32
N GLY A 33 -0.18 21.51 0.98
CA GLY A 33 -0.26 21.10 -0.41
C GLY A 33 -0.11 19.61 -0.72
N LEU A 34 -0.13 19.30 -2.01
CA LEU A 34 0.13 17.98 -2.58
C LEU A 34 1.31 18.06 -3.55
N LEU A 35 2.32 17.21 -3.34
CA LEU A 35 3.39 16.94 -4.29
C LEU A 35 3.03 15.71 -5.12
N ALA A 36 2.62 15.91 -6.38
CA ALA A 36 2.34 14.88 -7.35
C ALA A 36 3.54 14.69 -8.28
N VAL A 37 4.54 13.93 -7.81
CA VAL A 37 5.78 13.66 -8.55
C VAL A 37 6.15 12.17 -8.47
N PRO A 38 6.90 11.63 -9.43
CA PRO A 38 7.30 10.23 -9.42
C PRO A 38 8.11 9.83 -8.18
N THR A 39 8.10 8.54 -7.86
CA THR A 39 8.99 7.94 -6.86
C THR A 39 10.47 8.14 -7.24
N GLY A 40 11.35 8.17 -6.23
CA GLY A 40 12.79 8.41 -6.44
C GLY A 40 13.18 9.86 -6.79
N SER A 41 12.24 10.79 -6.86
CA SER A 41 12.53 12.19 -7.22
C SER A 41 13.05 13.05 -6.05
N GLY A 42 13.15 12.51 -4.82
CA GLY A 42 13.52 13.29 -3.63
C GLY A 42 12.35 14.05 -2.98
N LYS A 43 11.15 13.46 -2.99
CA LYS A 43 9.91 13.99 -2.36
C LYS A 43 10.06 14.29 -0.88
N THR A 44 10.76 13.41 -0.15
CA THR A 44 11.00 13.56 1.29
C THR A 44 11.71 14.88 1.60
N TYR A 45 12.74 15.22 0.83
CA TYR A 45 13.46 16.49 0.97
C TYR A 45 12.63 17.70 0.54
N ALA A 46 11.84 17.57 -0.52
CA ALA A 46 10.91 18.62 -0.95
C ALA A 46 9.96 19.03 0.18
N ALA A 47 9.40 18.06 0.90
CA ALA A 47 8.39 18.35 1.93
C ALA A 47 8.94 18.72 3.30
N THR A 48 10.19 18.37 3.63
CA THR A 48 10.69 18.47 5.02
C THR A 48 11.83 19.47 5.23
N LEU A 49 12.67 19.73 4.23
CA LEU A 49 13.89 20.53 4.48
C LEU A 49 13.60 21.96 4.90
N ALA A 50 12.55 22.59 4.36
CA ALA A 50 12.16 23.94 4.76
C ALA A 50 11.83 24.02 6.26
N ALA A 51 11.09 23.02 6.78
CA ALA A 51 10.77 22.91 8.20
C ALA A 51 11.99 22.64 9.08
N ILE A 52 12.90 21.77 8.61
CA ILE A 52 14.14 21.47 9.33
C ILE A 52 15.02 22.74 9.40
N ALA A 53 15.17 23.44 8.28
CA ALA A 53 15.98 24.66 8.17
C ALA A 53 15.40 25.87 8.92
N GLU A 54 14.07 25.93 9.11
CA GLU A 54 13.41 26.93 9.97
C GLU A 54 13.80 26.76 11.46
N GLY A 55 14.19 25.54 11.85
CA GLY A 55 14.61 25.21 13.22
C GLY A 55 13.53 24.49 14.02
N LEU A 56 13.98 23.53 14.85
CA LEU A 56 13.12 22.65 15.62
C LEU A 56 13.36 22.83 17.14
N PRO A 57 12.34 22.87 18.00
CA PRO A 57 12.52 22.82 19.44
C PRO A 57 13.09 21.47 19.89
N LYS A 58 14.00 21.49 20.88
CA LYS A 58 14.56 20.26 21.47
C LYS A 58 13.52 19.54 22.33
N ASN A 59 13.56 18.20 22.32
CA ASN A 59 12.68 17.32 23.11
C ASN A 59 11.17 17.53 22.85
N LYS A 60 10.81 18.02 21.67
CA LYS A 60 9.44 18.30 21.24
C LYS A 60 9.23 17.72 19.85
N LEU A 61 8.08 17.10 19.61
CA LEU A 61 7.74 16.59 18.28
C LEU A 61 7.35 17.75 17.38
N SER A 62 8.08 17.95 16.28
CA SER A 62 7.86 19.08 15.35
C SER A 62 7.44 18.64 13.96
N ILE A 63 7.91 17.47 13.50
CA ILE A 63 7.56 16.91 12.20
C ILE A 63 7.02 15.49 12.39
N LEU A 64 5.83 15.22 11.88
CA LEU A 64 5.24 13.89 11.85
C LEU A 64 5.16 13.40 10.41
N TYR A 65 5.84 12.31 10.10
CA TYR A 65 5.86 11.71 8.77
C TYR A 65 5.01 10.43 8.79
N LEU A 66 3.85 10.49 8.14
CA LEU A 66 2.91 9.38 8.00
C LEU A 66 3.23 8.58 6.75
N THR A 67 3.40 7.27 6.90
CA THR A 67 3.55 6.34 5.77
C THR A 67 2.56 5.18 5.90
N PRO A 68 1.85 4.81 4.81
CA PRO A 68 0.95 3.67 4.82
C PRO A 68 1.70 2.33 4.93
N LEU A 69 2.97 2.29 4.53
CA LEU A 69 3.77 1.07 4.42
C LEU A 69 4.90 1.05 5.46
N ARG A 70 4.93 0.00 6.29
CA ARG A 70 5.93 -0.12 7.36
C ARG A 70 7.37 -0.24 6.83
N ALA A 71 7.54 -0.89 5.67
CA ALA A 71 8.84 -1.14 5.06
C ALA A 71 9.61 0.16 4.72
N LEU A 72 8.91 1.27 4.48
CA LEU A 72 9.54 2.53 4.06
C LEU A 72 10.14 3.32 5.23
N SER A 73 9.70 3.00 6.44
CA SER A 73 9.99 3.82 7.61
C SER A 73 11.49 3.95 7.87
N ARG A 74 12.30 2.96 7.49
CA ARG A 74 13.75 2.97 7.68
C ARG A 74 14.47 3.96 6.76
N ASP A 75 14.24 3.90 5.45
CA ASP A 75 14.93 4.78 4.50
C ASP A 75 14.52 6.25 4.68
N ILE A 76 13.24 6.49 4.94
CA ILE A 76 12.75 7.82 5.31
C ILE A 76 13.46 8.31 6.57
N THR A 77 13.63 7.44 7.58
CA THR A 77 14.32 7.79 8.82
C THR A 77 15.79 8.12 8.58
N ILE A 78 16.50 7.35 7.77
CA ILE A 78 17.91 7.60 7.42
C ILE A 78 18.02 8.95 6.70
N SER A 79 17.22 9.14 5.65
CA SER A 79 17.24 10.37 4.83
C SER A 79 16.95 11.61 5.66
N LEU A 80 15.94 11.53 6.54
CA LEU A 80 15.60 12.63 7.45
C LEU A 80 16.68 12.85 8.52
N GLN A 81 17.32 11.79 9.02
CA GLN A 81 18.40 11.94 10.00
C GLN A 81 19.63 12.60 9.36
N GLU A 82 19.99 12.25 8.13
CA GLU A 82 21.05 12.94 7.39
C GLU A 82 20.76 14.43 7.19
N ALA A 83 19.50 14.78 6.91
CA ALA A 83 19.08 16.17 6.81
C ALA A 83 19.14 16.89 8.15
N LEU A 84 18.72 16.25 9.25
CA LEU A 84 18.84 16.81 10.61
C LEU A 84 20.30 17.03 10.99
N ASP A 85 21.18 16.05 10.76
CA ASP A 85 22.59 16.14 11.14
C ASP A 85 23.29 17.34 10.45
N ALA A 86 22.86 17.68 9.24
CA ALA A 86 23.39 18.82 8.49
C ALA A 86 22.72 20.17 8.83
N LEU A 87 21.40 20.20 8.97
CA LEU A 87 20.62 21.46 9.04
C LEU A 87 20.13 21.80 10.46
N ALA A 88 19.97 20.80 11.32
CA ALA A 88 19.53 20.97 12.71
C ALA A 88 20.26 19.97 13.64
N PRO A 89 21.58 20.14 13.87
CA PRO A 89 22.38 19.19 14.64
C PRO A 89 21.84 18.97 16.06
N GLY A 90 21.87 17.72 16.53
CA GLY A 90 21.40 17.33 17.86
C GLY A 90 19.91 16.96 17.94
N HIS A 91 19.18 17.04 16.84
CA HIS A 91 17.83 16.52 16.71
C HIS A 91 17.83 15.06 16.27
N LYS A 92 16.73 14.35 16.56
CA LYS A 92 16.60 12.91 16.26
C LYS A 92 15.33 12.61 15.49
N VAL A 93 15.46 11.68 14.55
CA VAL A 93 14.35 10.97 13.91
C VAL A 93 14.16 9.62 14.58
N GLU A 94 12.92 9.25 14.92
CA GLU A 94 12.61 7.88 15.32
C GLU A 94 11.39 7.31 14.59
N THR A 95 11.44 6.00 14.32
CA THR A 95 10.29 5.23 13.85
C THR A 95 9.38 4.80 15.01
N ARG A 96 8.07 4.87 14.78
CA ARG A 96 7.04 4.30 15.67
C ARG A 96 5.98 3.60 14.84
N THR A 97 6.08 2.28 14.75
CA THR A 97 5.15 1.44 13.97
C THR A 97 4.66 0.25 14.81
N GLY A 98 3.84 -0.63 14.21
CA GLY A 98 3.49 -1.91 14.82
C GLY A 98 4.71 -2.73 15.24
N ASP A 99 5.82 -2.63 14.49
CA ASP A 99 7.04 -3.41 14.70
C ASP A 99 7.96 -2.80 15.78
N THR A 100 7.69 -1.56 16.20
CA THR A 100 8.45 -0.92 17.29
C THR A 100 8.12 -1.60 18.62
N SER A 101 9.16 -2.01 19.35
CA SER A 101 9.00 -2.69 20.65
C SER A 101 8.24 -1.83 21.66
N SER A 102 7.48 -2.47 22.55
CA SER A 102 6.72 -1.78 23.59
C SER A 102 7.62 -0.91 24.48
N HIS A 103 8.83 -1.37 24.79
CA HIS A 103 9.82 -0.60 25.54
C HIS A 103 10.20 0.71 24.83
N LYS A 104 10.53 0.64 23.52
CA LYS A 104 10.87 1.83 22.73
C LYS A 104 9.67 2.76 22.60
N LYS A 105 8.47 2.22 22.39
CA LYS A 105 7.21 2.99 22.33
C LYS A 105 6.97 3.81 23.61
N THR A 106 7.23 3.25 24.78
CA THR A 106 7.08 3.97 26.07
C THR A 106 8.16 5.05 26.21
N LYS A 107 9.41 4.73 25.87
CA LYS A 107 10.52 5.69 25.93
C LYS A 107 10.31 6.92 25.04
N GLN A 108 9.70 6.74 23.88
CA GLN A 108 9.37 7.84 22.95
C GLN A 108 8.35 8.85 23.50
N LEU A 109 7.58 8.48 24.52
CA LEU A 109 6.63 9.40 25.16
C LEU A 109 7.31 10.36 26.14
N THR A 110 8.45 9.95 26.72
CA THR A 110 9.22 10.77 27.68
C THR A 110 10.45 11.39 27.06
N LYS A 111 11.09 10.72 26.10
CA LYS A 111 12.18 11.22 25.27
C LYS A 111 11.65 11.43 23.86
N VAL A 112 10.92 12.53 23.68
CA VAL A 112 10.22 12.83 22.43
C VAL A 112 11.22 13.17 21.33
N PRO A 113 11.21 12.46 20.18
CA PRO A 113 12.04 12.81 19.03
C PRO A 113 11.50 14.06 18.33
N SER A 114 12.35 14.82 17.65
CA SER A 114 11.91 16.01 16.91
C SER A 114 11.19 15.67 15.62
N VAL A 115 11.50 14.51 15.05
CA VAL A 115 10.83 13.96 13.87
C VAL A 115 10.39 12.54 14.17
N MET A 116 9.14 12.21 13.89
CA MET A 116 8.61 10.85 14.06
C MET A 116 8.06 10.31 12.74
N VAL A 117 8.56 9.15 12.33
CA VAL A 117 8.02 8.40 11.19
C VAL A 117 7.07 7.32 11.71
N THR A 118 5.79 7.36 11.34
CA THR A 118 4.74 6.49 11.91
C THR A 118 3.73 6.05 10.85
N THR A 119 2.84 5.11 11.22
CA THR A 119 1.65 4.74 10.44
C THR A 119 0.39 5.40 11.00
N PRO A 120 -0.71 5.49 10.23
CA PRO A 120 -1.99 5.99 10.74
C PRO A 120 -2.46 5.28 12.00
N GLU A 121 -2.34 3.95 12.07
CA GLU A 121 -2.75 3.16 13.23
C GLU A 121 -1.92 3.49 14.47
N SER A 122 -0.60 3.65 14.30
CA SER A 122 0.31 4.01 15.40
C SER A 122 0.09 5.46 15.86
N LEU A 123 -0.30 6.37 14.95
CA LEU A 123 -0.75 7.72 15.29
C LEU A 123 -2.04 7.68 16.11
N ALA A 124 -3.04 6.89 15.72
CA ALA A 124 -4.28 6.75 16.49
C ALA A 124 -4.00 6.28 17.93
N VAL A 125 -3.08 5.33 18.11
CA VAL A 125 -2.62 4.90 19.44
C VAL A 125 -1.98 6.04 20.25
N LEU A 126 -1.25 6.96 19.61
CA LEU A 126 -0.72 8.16 20.27
C LEU A 126 -1.83 9.14 20.68
N LEU A 127 -2.85 9.30 19.83
CA LEU A 127 -4.00 10.18 20.13
C LEU A 127 -4.85 9.66 21.30
N THR A 128 -4.85 8.35 21.57
CA THR A 128 -5.50 7.78 22.77
C THR A 128 -4.75 8.03 24.09
N GLN A 129 -3.60 8.70 24.09
CA GLN A 129 -2.87 9.03 25.33
C GLN A 129 -3.50 10.26 25.99
N LYS A 130 -3.61 10.27 27.32
CA LYS A 130 -4.25 11.36 28.07
C LYS A 130 -3.60 12.73 27.86
N ASN A 131 -2.31 12.76 27.49
CA ASN A 131 -1.53 13.98 27.25
C ASN A 131 -1.22 14.18 25.76
N SER A 132 -2.06 13.68 24.85
CA SER A 132 -1.81 13.79 23.41
C SER A 132 -1.76 15.26 22.95
N ALA A 133 -2.63 16.13 23.48
CA ALA A 133 -2.60 17.57 23.19
C ALA A 133 -1.24 18.21 23.52
N GLU A 134 -0.64 17.89 24.66
CA GLU A 134 0.69 18.37 25.05
C GLU A 134 1.79 17.77 24.17
N PHE A 135 1.68 16.48 23.85
CA PHE A 135 2.65 15.77 23.02
C PHE A 135 2.74 16.37 21.60
N PHE A 136 1.62 16.82 21.04
CA PHE A 136 1.54 17.44 19.71
C PHE A 136 1.56 18.99 19.75
N ALA A 137 1.79 19.62 20.90
CA ALA A 137 1.69 21.07 21.07
C ALA A 137 2.66 21.87 20.17
N ASP A 138 3.81 21.29 19.85
CA ASP A 138 4.87 21.92 19.04
C ASP A 138 4.93 21.38 17.61
N LEU A 139 3.92 20.60 17.19
CA LEU A 139 3.85 20.04 15.84
C LEU A 139 3.64 21.16 14.81
N LYS A 140 4.59 21.27 13.87
CA LYS A 140 4.61 22.28 12.80
C LYS A 140 4.21 21.72 11.44
N LEU A 141 4.58 20.47 11.17
CA LEU A 141 4.42 19.84 9.87
C LEU A 141 3.96 18.40 10.01
N VAL A 142 2.94 18.03 9.25
CA VAL A 142 2.62 16.64 8.93
C VAL A 142 2.92 16.39 7.45
N VAL A 143 3.64 15.31 7.17
CA VAL A 143 3.82 14.80 5.81
C VAL A 143 3.02 13.50 5.68
N ALA A 144 2.14 13.40 4.69
CA ALA A 144 1.37 12.20 4.39
C ALA A 144 1.90 11.56 3.11
N ASP A 145 2.78 10.57 3.25
CA ASP A 145 3.46 9.93 2.13
C ASP A 145 2.60 8.86 1.46
N GLU A 146 2.86 8.63 0.17
CA GLU A 146 2.11 7.72 -0.70
C GLU A 146 0.59 7.85 -0.56
N TRP A 147 0.08 9.09 -0.57
CA TRP A 147 -1.32 9.41 -0.28
C TRP A 147 -2.31 8.68 -1.20
N HIS A 148 -1.95 8.49 -2.48
CA HIS A 148 -2.73 7.67 -3.41
C HIS A 148 -3.03 6.25 -2.91
N GLU A 149 -2.21 5.65 -2.05
CA GLU A 149 -2.48 4.31 -1.49
C GLU A 149 -3.57 4.32 -0.44
N LEU A 150 -3.77 5.47 0.21
CA LEU A 150 -4.82 5.68 1.21
C LEU A 150 -6.11 6.18 0.56
N LEU A 151 -6.02 6.94 -0.53
CA LEU A 151 -7.15 7.56 -1.21
C LEU A 151 -8.21 6.52 -1.63
N GLY A 152 -9.48 6.83 -1.37
CA GLY A 152 -10.61 5.96 -1.69
C GLY A 152 -10.71 4.68 -0.84
N THR A 153 -9.96 4.59 0.26
CA THR A 153 -10.02 3.43 1.18
C THR A 153 -10.50 3.84 2.56
N LYS A 154 -11.09 2.91 3.32
CA LYS A 154 -11.43 3.14 4.74
C LYS A 154 -10.21 3.56 5.57
N ARG A 155 -9.02 3.07 5.21
CA ARG A 155 -7.75 3.44 5.86
C ARG A 155 -7.37 4.89 5.60
N GLY A 156 -7.64 5.39 4.39
CA GLY A 156 -7.52 6.80 4.06
C GLY A 156 -8.50 7.65 4.85
N VAL A 157 -9.78 7.29 4.86
CA VAL A 157 -10.80 7.99 5.66
C VAL A 157 -10.42 8.04 7.14
N PHE A 158 -9.90 6.95 7.67
CA PHE A 158 -9.38 6.91 9.03
C PHE A 158 -8.24 7.92 9.21
N THR A 159 -7.29 7.98 8.27
CA THR A 159 -6.19 8.94 8.29
C THR A 159 -6.69 10.40 8.19
N GLU A 160 -7.70 10.69 7.37
CA GLU A 160 -8.33 12.01 7.28
C GLU A 160 -8.84 12.49 8.64
N LEU A 161 -9.50 11.60 9.41
CA LEU A 161 -10.00 11.92 10.75
C LEU A 161 -8.86 12.19 11.75
N LEU A 162 -7.75 11.45 11.66
CA LEU A 162 -6.57 11.71 12.49
C LEU A 162 -5.93 13.07 12.14
N LEU A 163 -5.86 13.41 10.86
CA LEU A 163 -5.37 14.71 10.40
C LEU A 163 -6.30 15.85 10.84
N ALA A 164 -7.63 15.65 10.78
CA ALA A 164 -8.61 16.58 11.31
C ALA A 164 -8.41 16.84 12.80
N LYS A 165 -8.19 15.78 13.59
CA LYS A 165 -7.84 15.91 15.02
C LYS A 165 -6.54 16.67 15.25
N LEU A 166 -5.49 16.40 14.48
CA LEU A 166 -4.22 17.12 14.60
C LEU A 166 -4.37 18.61 14.25
N ARG A 167 -5.14 18.96 13.21
CA ARG A 167 -5.46 20.35 12.87
C ARG A 167 -6.31 21.03 13.95
N ALA A 168 -7.26 20.32 14.56
CA ALA A 168 -8.02 20.84 15.69
C ALA A 168 -7.13 21.13 16.91
N LEU A 169 -6.13 20.30 17.17
CA LEU A 169 -5.13 20.53 18.22
C LEU A 169 -4.16 21.67 17.85
N ARG A 170 -3.80 21.80 16.58
CA ARG A 170 -2.83 22.76 16.03
C ARG A 170 -3.39 23.46 14.78
N PRO A 171 -4.15 24.55 14.92
CA PRO A 171 -4.76 25.23 13.77
C PRO A 171 -3.76 25.75 12.72
N GLY A 172 -2.52 26.06 13.11
CA GLY A 172 -1.44 26.46 12.20
C GLY A 172 -0.63 25.30 11.62
N LEU A 173 -1.11 24.06 11.73
CA LEU A 173 -0.40 22.87 11.26
C LEU A 173 -0.35 22.83 9.72
N ARG A 174 0.87 22.82 9.17
CA ARG A 174 1.09 22.62 7.73
C ARG A 174 0.98 21.13 7.40
N THR A 175 0.25 20.80 6.35
CA THR A 175 0.10 19.41 5.86
C THR A 175 0.60 19.30 4.43
N TRP A 176 1.51 18.37 4.16
CA TRP A 176 1.98 18.07 2.81
C TRP A 176 1.74 16.60 2.47
N ALA A 177 0.88 16.34 1.50
CA ALA A 177 0.70 15.00 0.97
C ALA A 177 1.67 14.74 -0.19
N LEU A 178 2.21 13.54 -0.26
CA LEU A 178 3.09 13.08 -1.32
C LEU A 178 2.39 11.98 -2.08
N SER A 179 2.28 12.11 -3.39
CA SER A 179 1.55 11.12 -4.19
C SER A 179 2.24 10.88 -5.53
N ALA A 180 2.08 9.66 -6.04
CA ALA A 180 2.23 9.41 -7.46
C ALA A 180 1.07 10.06 -8.22
N THR A 181 1.23 10.18 -9.54
CA THR A 181 0.18 10.66 -10.44
C THR A 181 -1.01 9.70 -10.43
N ILE A 182 -2.21 10.23 -10.22
CA ILE A 182 -3.51 9.53 -10.23
C ILE A 182 -4.53 10.39 -10.97
N GLY A 183 -5.63 9.79 -11.43
CA GLY A 183 -6.63 10.47 -12.26
C GLY A 183 -7.34 11.66 -11.58
N ASN A 184 -7.47 11.64 -10.25
CA ASN A 184 -8.21 12.64 -9.48
C ASN A 184 -7.36 13.35 -8.40
N LEU A 185 -6.31 14.05 -8.84
CA LEU A 185 -5.40 14.77 -7.92
C LEU A 185 -6.10 15.84 -7.07
N ASP A 186 -7.16 16.48 -7.55
CA ASP A 186 -7.87 17.50 -6.78
C ASP A 186 -8.62 16.90 -5.58
N ASP A 187 -9.20 15.70 -5.75
CA ASP A 187 -9.77 14.93 -4.64
C ASP A 187 -8.68 14.49 -3.67
N ALA A 188 -7.52 14.09 -4.19
CA ALA A 188 -6.37 13.71 -3.36
C ALA A 188 -5.89 14.87 -2.48
N LEU A 189 -5.76 16.07 -3.06
CA LEU A 189 -5.40 17.29 -2.37
C LEU A 189 -6.42 17.63 -1.28
N ARG A 190 -7.70 17.71 -1.65
CA ARG A 190 -8.79 18.03 -0.72
C ARG A 190 -8.90 17.01 0.43
N SER A 191 -8.80 15.72 0.12
CA SER A 191 -8.84 14.65 1.12
C SER A 191 -7.68 14.75 2.14
N ALA A 192 -6.46 15.04 1.69
CA ALA A 192 -5.31 15.20 2.60
C ALA A 192 -5.44 16.44 3.50
N LEU A 193 -5.85 17.57 2.93
CA LEU A 193 -5.88 18.84 3.64
C LEU A 193 -7.15 19.05 4.46
N GLY A 194 -8.22 18.31 4.14
CA GLY A 194 -9.55 18.53 4.69
C GLY A 194 -10.29 19.67 4.00
N GLU A 195 -11.48 19.97 4.50
CA GLU A 195 -12.27 21.11 4.06
C GLU A 195 -11.71 22.40 4.67
N GLY A 196 -11.47 23.43 3.85
CA GLY A 196 -10.85 24.69 4.29
C GLY A 196 -10.19 25.46 3.15
N GLU A 197 -9.07 26.14 3.46
CA GLU A 197 -8.29 26.92 2.49
C GLU A 197 -7.79 26.06 1.31
N PRO A 198 -7.71 26.64 0.10
CA PRO A 198 -7.22 25.92 -1.07
C PRO A 198 -5.75 25.52 -0.88
N GLY A 199 -5.45 24.26 -1.14
CA GLY A 199 -4.09 23.74 -1.07
C GLY A 199 -3.25 24.03 -2.31
N ARG A 200 -1.92 24.03 -2.15
CA ARG A 200 -0.97 24.14 -3.25
C ARG A 200 -0.80 22.78 -3.95
N MET A 201 -1.08 22.74 -5.25
CA MET A 201 -0.78 21.59 -6.11
C MET A 201 0.56 21.80 -6.81
N ILE A 202 1.54 20.93 -6.56
CA ILE A 202 2.83 20.95 -7.26
C ILE A 202 2.97 19.64 -8.02
N ARG A 203 3.09 19.74 -9.35
CA ARG A 203 3.23 18.61 -10.26
C ARG A 203 4.63 18.54 -10.84
N GLY A 204 5.14 17.34 -11.02
CA GLY A 204 6.41 17.09 -11.69
C GLY A 204 6.17 16.57 -13.09
N ASP A 205 6.86 17.13 -14.07
CA ASP A 205 6.81 16.61 -15.44
C ASP A 205 7.59 15.30 -15.52
N SER A 206 6.86 14.22 -15.76
CA SER A 206 7.44 12.89 -15.94
C SER A 206 6.59 12.08 -16.90
N LYS A 207 6.47 12.58 -18.14
CA LYS A 207 6.06 11.74 -19.26
C LYS A 207 7.27 10.91 -19.71
N ARG A 208 7.59 9.86 -18.95
CA ARG A 208 8.59 8.87 -19.38
C ARG A 208 7.90 7.91 -20.34
N PRO A 209 8.41 7.72 -21.57
CA PRO A 209 7.94 6.64 -22.42
C PRO A 209 8.21 5.30 -21.72
N VAL A 210 7.17 4.52 -21.50
CA VAL A 210 7.27 3.16 -20.96
C VAL A 210 7.31 2.22 -22.16
N ASP A 211 8.40 1.48 -22.31
CA ASP A 211 8.52 0.46 -23.33
C ASP A 211 8.18 -0.89 -22.70
N ILE A 212 7.06 -1.48 -23.14
CA ILE A 212 6.62 -2.78 -22.66
C ILE A 212 7.01 -3.81 -23.71
N GLU A 213 7.68 -4.88 -23.32
CA GLU A 213 8.01 -6.02 -24.17
C GLU A 213 7.26 -7.25 -23.66
N VAL A 214 6.51 -7.92 -24.53
CA VAL A 214 5.71 -9.10 -24.16
C VAL A 214 6.53 -10.36 -24.41
N ILE A 215 6.76 -11.13 -23.35
CA ILE A 215 7.49 -12.40 -23.39
C ILE A 215 6.50 -13.55 -23.50
N VAL A 216 6.50 -14.18 -24.68
CA VAL A 216 5.68 -15.35 -25.01
C VAL A 216 6.52 -16.38 -25.77
N PRO A 217 6.13 -17.66 -25.77
CA PRO A 217 6.83 -18.69 -26.54
C PRO A 217 6.91 -18.37 -28.02
N LYS A 218 8.03 -18.75 -28.67
CA LYS A 218 8.26 -18.51 -30.11
C LYS A 218 7.11 -19.12 -30.93
N GLY A 219 6.55 -18.32 -31.83
CA GLY A 219 5.39 -18.69 -32.65
C GLY A 219 4.03 -18.31 -32.02
N GLY A 220 3.96 -17.96 -30.73
CA GLY A 220 2.74 -17.49 -30.06
C GLY A 220 1.60 -18.52 -30.00
N GLU A 221 1.81 -19.75 -30.45
CA GLU A 221 0.72 -20.70 -30.72
C GLU A 221 0.21 -21.43 -29.47
N TRP A 222 0.92 -21.33 -28.35
CA TRP A 222 0.60 -22.06 -27.12
C TRP A 222 0.63 -21.16 -25.88
N ILE A 223 -0.27 -20.18 -25.82
CA ILE A 223 -0.60 -19.48 -24.58
C ILE A 223 -1.87 -20.13 -23.98
N PRO A 224 -1.86 -20.57 -22.71
CA PRO A 224 -3.05 -21.14 -22.07
C PRO A 224 -4.23 -20.17 -22.05
N TRP A 225 -5.46 -20.65 -22.27
CA TRP A 225 -6.65 -19.80 -22.15
C TRP A 225 -7.01 -19.43 -20.71
N GLY A 226 -6.48 -20.18 -19.75
CA GLY A 226 -6.69 -19.96 -18.34
C GLY A 226 -5.48 -20.40 -17.53
N GLY A 227 -5.34 -19.83 -16.34
CA GLY A 227 -4.20 -20.01 -15.48
C GLY A 227 -3.81 -18.70 -14.80
N HIS A 228 -3.04 -18.82 -13.72
CA HIS A 228 -2.63 -17.67 -12.91
C HIS A 228 -1.13 -17.67 -12.58
N LEU A 229 -0.39 -18.70 -13.00
CA LEU A 229 1.02 -18.84 -12.65
C LEU A 229 1.92 -18.18 -13.70
N GLY A 230 1.71 -18.44 -14.99
CA GLY A 230 2.60 -17.97 -16.07
C GLY A 230 3.89 -18.78 -16.23
N LEU A 231 4.09 -19.85 -15.45
CA LEU A 231 5.29 -20.70 -15.50
C LEU A 231 5.47 -21.45 -16.82
N TYR A 232 4.46 -21.46 -17.70
CA TYR A 232 4.64 -22.01 -19.06
C TYR A 232 5.64 -21.18 -19.89
N CYS A 233 5.88 -19.91 -19.53
CA CYS A 233 6.92 -19.04 -20.12
C CYS A 233 8.27 -19.11 -19.38
N LEU A 234 8.52 -20.13 -18.54
CA LEU A 234 9.72 -20.14 -17.70
C LEU A 234 11.01 -20.09 -18.54
N GLU A 235 11.08 -20.85 -19.63
CA GLU A 235 12.26 -20.87 -20.50
C GLU A 235 12.49 -19.53 -21.19
N GLU A 236 11.43 -18.89 -21.70
CA GLU A 236 11.49 -17.59 -22.31
C GLU A 236 11.93 -16.54 -21.31
N VAL A 237 11.36 -16.53 -20.10
CA VAL A 237 11.76 -15.60 -19.04
C VAL A 237 13.23 -15.79 -18.67
N LEU A 238 13.70 -17.04 -18.54
CA LEU A 238 15.10 -17.34 -18.23
C LEU A 238 16.07 -16.76 -19.26
N ALA A 239 15.69 -16.69 -20.54
CA ALA A 239 16.52 -16.08 -21.58
C ALA A 239 16.73 -14.57 -21.40
N TYR A 240 15.84 -13.88 -20.67
CA TYR A 240 15.96 -12.47 -20.32
C TYR A 240 16.52 -12.24 -18.90
N LEU A 241 16.69 -13.27 -18.08
CA LEU A 241 17.24 -13.10 -16.74
C LEU A 241 18.76 -13.19 -16.76
N ASP A 242 19.40 -12.23 -16.09
CA ASP A 242 20.85 -12.08 -16.04
C ASP A 242 21.24 -11.49 -14.68
N PRO A 243 21.97 -12.22 -13.81
CA PRO A 243 22.42 -11.69 -12.52
C PRO A 243 23.29 -10.42 -12.63
N GLU A 244 23.91 -10.14 -13.77
CA GLU A 244 24.62 -8.88 -13.98
C GLU A 244 23.66 -7.68 -14.06
N LYS A 245 22.37 -7.91 -14.32
CA LYS A 245 21.33 -6.88 -14.41
C LYS A 245 20.37 -7.04 -13.24
N ALA A 246 20.35 -6.03 -12.36
CA ALA A 246 19.43 -6.04 -11.22
C ALA A 246 17.99 -6.13 -11.74
N THR A 247 17.24 -7.14 -11.29
CA THR A 247 15.94 -7.51 -11.85
C THR A 247 14.91 -7.78 -10.75
N ILE A 248 13.71 -7.23 -10.91
CA ILE A 248 12.56 -7.56 -10.06
C ILE A 248 11.46 -8.21 -10.90
N LEU A 249 11.01 -9.38 -10.47
CA LEU A 249 9.87 -10.09 -11.02
C LEU A 249 8.65 -9.89 -10.13
N PHE A 250 7.74 -9.02 -10.55
CA PHE A 250 6.49 -8.78 -9.86
C PHE A 250 5.43 -9.83 -10.18
N THR A 251 4.73 -10.25 -9.14
CA THR A 251 3.65 -11.23 -9.17
C THR A 251 2.44 -10.66 -8.43
N ASN A 252 1.24 -11.13 -8.76
CA ASN A 252 0.00 -10.63 -8.16
C ASN A 252 -0.30 -11.26 -6.80
N THR A 253 0.19 -12.47 -6.57
CA THR A 253 -0.11 -13.22 -5.34
C THR A 253 1.14 -13.80 -4.69
N ARG A 254 1.06 -14.02 -3.38
CA ARG A 254 2.13 -14.67 -2.61
C ARG A 254 2.44 -16.08 -3.13
N ASN A 255 1.39 -16.84 -3.50
CA ASN A 255 1.55 -18.16 -4.10
C ASN A 255 2.31 -18.09 -5.43
N GLN A 256 1.95 -17.14 -6.31
CA GLN A 256 2.65 -16.95 -7.58
C GLN A 256 4.12 -16.57 -7.35
N ALA A 257 4.42 -15.69 -6.39
CA ALA A 257 5.79 -15.33 -6.01
C ALA A 257 6.60 -16.56 -5.54
N GLU A 258 6.04 -17.35 -4.62
CA GLU A 258 6.70 -18.56 -4.09
C GLU A 258 6.97 -19.58 -5.20
N ARG A 259 6.01 -19.77 -6.14
CA ARG A 259 6.15 -20.70 -7.26
C ARG A 259 7.22 -20.28 -8.26
N TRP A 260 7.28 -19.00 -8.62
CA TRP A 260 8.34 -18.49 -9.49
C TRP A 260 9.71 -18.55 -8.82
N TYR A 261 9.80 -18.17 -7.54
CA TYR A 261 11.05 -18.30 -6.79
C TYR A 261 11.51 -19.76 -6.69
N GLN A 262 10.58 -20.69 -6.46
CA GLN A 262 10.88 -22.12 -6.42
C GLN A 262 11.39 -22.61 -7.79
N ALA A 263 10.70 -22.27 -8.88
CA ALA A 263 11.11 -22.69 -10.22
C ALA A 263 12.51 -22.14 -10.58
N LEU A 264 12.75 -20.85 -10.32
CA LEU A 264 14.04 -20.22 -10.57
C LEU A 264 15.14 -20.82 -9.68
N SER A 265 14.88 -21.07 -8.40
CA SER A 265 15.92 -21.62 -7.51
C SER A 265 16.31 -23.06 -7.85
N ILE A 266 15.42 -23.84 -8.46
CA ILE A 266 15.71 -25.18 -8.98
C ILE A 266 16.51 -25.12 -10.28
N VAL A 267 16.07 -24.31 -11.25
CA VAL A 267 16.69 -24.25 -12.58
C VAL A 267 18.01 -23.47 -12.57
N LYS A 268 18.15 -22.52 -11.64
CA LYS A 268 19.30 -21.63 -11.48
C LYS A 268 19.91 -21.75 -10.09
N GLU A 269 20.24 -22.98 -9.71
CA GLU A 269 20.90 -23.28 -8.44
C GLU A 269 22.19 -22.47 -8.25
N GLU A 270 22.91 -22.18 -9.35
CA GLU A 270 24.15 -21.40 -9.35
C GLU A 270 23.98 -19.93 -8.90
N TRP A 271 22.76 -19.37 -8.96
CA TRP A 271 22.51 -18.01 -8.49
C TRP A 271 22.57 -17.91 -6.96
N GLY A 272 22.30 -19.00 -6.25
CA GLY A 272 22.43 -19.08 -4.80
C GLY A 272 21.82 -17.88 -4.07
N SER A 273 22.63 -17.14 -3.31
CA SER A 273 22.20 -15.98 -2.53
C SER A 273 21.81 -14.74 -3.35
N GLN A 274 22.08 -14.72 -4.66
CA GLN A 274 21.72 -13.60 -5.54
C GLN A 274 20.23 -13.59 -5.93
N LEU A 275 19.53 -14.72 -5.74
CA LEU A 275 18.08 -14.86 -5.93
C LEU A 275 17.36 -14.74 -4.58
N ALA A 276 16.30 -13.93 -4.51
CA ALA A 276 15.51 -13.76 -3.29
C ALA A 276 14.00 -13.72 -3.54
N LEU A 277 13.24 -14.03 -2.50
CA LEU A 277 11.78 -13.92 -2.43
C LEU A 277 11.39 -12.76 -1.52
N HIS A 278 10.39 -11.96 -1.92
CA HIS A 278 9.89 -10.87 -1.09
C HIS A 278 8.36 -10.73 -1.11
N HIS A 279 7.72 -10.90 0.04
CA HIS A 279 6.29 -10.59 0.22
C HIS A 279 5.92 -10.35 1.69
N GLY A 280 4.75 -9.74 1.93
CA GLY A 280 4.32 -9.31 3.27
C GLY A 280 4.24 -10.39 4.35
N SER A 281 4.02 -11.65 3.99
CA SER A 281 3.99 -12.78 4.94
C SER A 281 5.35 -13.19 5.51
N LEU A 282 6.46 -12.72 4.93
CA LEU A 282 7.80 -13.04 5.43
C LEU A 282 8.08 -12.27 6.73
N HIS A 283 8.84 -12.90 7.62
CA HIS A 283 9.29 -12.25 8.85
C HIS A 283 10.08 -10.96 8.55
N ALA A 284 9.92 -9.94 9.41
CA ALA A 284 10.49 -8.61 9.19
C ALA A 284 12.01 -8.63 8.92
N LYS A 285 12.76 -9.46 9.67
CA LYS A 285 14.21 -9.63 9.50
C LYS A 285 14.58 -10.18 8.11
N GLU A 286 13.75 -11.03 7.53
CA GLU A 286 14.00 -11.60 6.20
C GLU A 286 13.72 -10.57 5.11
N ARG A 287 12.63 -9.81 5.24
CA ARG A 287 12.34 -8.68 4.33
C ARG A 287 13.48 -7.66 4.36
N GLU A 288 13.93 -7.27 5.56
CA GLU A 288 15.05 -6.35 5.75
C GLU A 288 16.36 -6.88 5.13
N ARG A 289 16.63 -8.19 5.25
CA ARG A 289 17.80 -8.81 4.61
C ARG A 289 17.74 -8.68 3.09
N VAL A 290 16.57 -8.93 2.50
CA VAL A 290 16.37 -8.82 1.05
C VAL A 290 16.46 -7.37 0.59
N GLU A 291 15.83 -6.45 1.31
CA GLU A 291 15.86 -5.01 1.03
C GLU A 291 17.30 -4.46 1.03
N LEU A 292 18.11 -4.84 2.04
CA LEU A 292 19.52 -4.46 2.11
C LEU A 292 20.36 -5.10 1.00
N GLY A 293 20.11 -6.38 0.70
CA GLY A 293 20.86 -7.10 -0.32
C GLY A 293 20.62 -6.56 -1.74
N ILE A 294 19.42 -6.05 -2.02
CA ILE A 294 19.15 -5.30 -3.26
C ILE A 294 19.99 -4.02 -3.28
N LYS A 295 20.07 -3.32 -2.14
CA LYS A 295 20.75 -2.02 -2.01
C LYS A 295 22.27 -2.11 -2.16
N ASP A 296 22.88 -3.13 -1.56
CA ASP A 296 24.33 -3.38 -1.64
C ASP A 296 24.73 -4.20 -2.89
N GLY A 297 23.74 -4.71 -3.64
CA GLY A 297 23.94 -5.47 -4.87
C GLY A 297 24.32 -6.93 -4.66
N SER A 298 24.27 -7.46 -3.43
CA SER A 298 24.45 -8.90 -3.15
C SER A 298 23.27 -9.76 -3.60
N ILE A 299 22.08 -9.15 -3.75
CA ILE A 299 20.90 -9.76 -4.35
C ILE A 299 20.63 -9.07 -5.68
N ARG A 300 20.59 -9.85 -6.76
CA ARG A 300 20.47 -9.36 -8.14
C ARG A 300 19.11 -9.64 -8.75
N ILE A 301 18.45 -10.73 -8.34
CA ILE A 301 17.16 -11.16 -8.90
C ILE A 301 16.18 -11.35 -7.74
N VAL A 302 15.05 -10.66 -7.78
CA VAL A 302 14.05 -10.75 -6.71
C VAL A 302 12.69 -11.07 -7.28
N VAL A 303 12.06 -12.12 -6.77
CA VAL A 303 10.65 -12.42 -7.03
C VAL A 303 9.81 -11.81 -5.92
N ALA A 304 8.87 -10.93 -6.27
CA ALA A 304 8.11 -10.19 -5.29
C ALA A 304 6.64 -10.03 -5.63
N THR A 305 5.81 -9.80 -4.61
CA THR A 305 4.48 -9.22 -4.81
C THR A 305 4.56 -7.69 -4.84
N SER A 306 3.42 -7.00 -4.82
CA SER A 306 3.34 -5.54 -4.63
C SER A 306 4.01 -5.01 -3.36
N SER A 307 4.52 -5.88 -2.50
CA SER A 307 5.39 -5.52 -1.38
C SER A 307 6.65 -4.73 -1.77
N LEU A 308 7.10 -4.80 -3.03
CA LEU A 308 8.20 -3.99 -3.57
C LEU A 308 7.73 -2.94 -4.60
N ASP A 309 6.43 -2.84 -4.93
CA ASP A 309 5.93 -1.84 -5.90
C ASP A 309 6.17 -0.42 -5.38
N LEU A 310 5.95 -0.24 -4.07
CA LEU A 310 5.69 1.04 -3.46
C LEU A 310 6.74 1.39 -2.41
N GLY A 311 7.20 2.64 -2.52
CA GLY A 311 7.79 3.45 -1.46
C GLY A 311 9.08 3.02 -0.77
N VAL A 312 9.66 1.85 -1.04
CA VAL A 312 11.03 1.58 -0.55
C VAL A 312 11.99 2.27 -1.52
N ASP A 313 12.96 3.00 -0.98
CA ASP A 313 13.97 3.70 -1.77
C ASP A 313 15.04 2.70 -2.21
N PHE A 314 14.65 1.82 -3.13
CA PHE A 314 15.56 0.89 -3.76
C PHE A 314 16.40 1.61 -4.80
N PRO A 315 17.68 1.22 -4.98
CA PRO A 315 18.41 1.58 -6.17
C PRO A 315 17.57 1.15 -7.37
N ALA A 316 17.45 2.05 -8.35
CA ALA A 316 16.76 1.71 -9.57
C ALA A 316 17.38 0.45 -10.20
N VAL A 317 16.52 -0.45 -10.66
CA VAL A 317 16.90 -1.75 -11.20
C VAL A 317 17.03 -1.66 -12.71
N ASP A 318 17.78 -2.59 -13.31
CA ASP A 318 17.98 -2.60 -14.76
C ASP A 318 16.74 -3.13 -15.49
N ARG A 319 16.00 -4.07 -14.88
CA ARG A 319 14.83 -4.72 -15.49
C ARG A 319 13.69 -4.93 -14.51
N VAL A 320 12.46 -4.77 -15.00
CA VAL A 320 11.24 -5.09 -14.25
C VAL A 320 10.39 -6.05 -15.09
N PHE A 321 10.00 -7.16 -14.48
CA PHE A 321 9.07 -8.12 -15.07
C PHE A 321 7.73 -8.01 -14.35
N GLN A 322 6.65 -8.09 -15.10
CA GLN A 322 5.30 -8.23 -14.60
C GLN A 322 4.74 -9.59 -15.02
N ILE A 323 4.55 -10.48 -14.06
CA ILE A 323 3.95 -11.80 -14.28
C ILE A 323 2.44 -11.72 -14.07
N GLY A 324 1.70 -12.06 -15.12
CA GLY A 324 0.26 -11.94 -15.21
C GLY A 324 -0.19 -10.49 -15.27
N SER A 325 -1.49 -10.28 -15.44
CA SER A 325 -2.06 -8.95 -15.64
C SER A 325 -1.71 -7.95 -14.52
N PRO A 326 -1.39 -6.68 -14.83
CA PRO A 326 -1.16 -5.66 -13.80
C PRO A 326 -2.46 -5.24 -13.08
N LYS A 327 -3.63 -5.57 -13.63
CA LYS A 327 -4.99 -5.22 -13.18
C LYS A 327 -5.34 -3.73 -13.14
N ASN A 328 -4.34 -2.85 -13.11
CA ASN A 328 -4.49 -1.41 -13.22
C ASN A 328 -3.25 -0.79 -13.88
N VAL A 329 -3.44 0.34 -14.54
CA VAL A 329 -2.45 1.10 -15.31
C VAL A 329 -1.47 1.80 -14.36
N ALA A 330 -1.96 2.39 -13.27
CA ALA A 330 -1.16 3.08 -12.27
C ALA A 330 0.01 2.21 -11.75
N ARG A 331 -0.25 0.94 -11.43
CA ARG A 331 0.78 -0.01 -10.96
C ARG A 331 1.83 -0.28 -12.03
N MET A 332 1.45 -0.33 -13.30
CA MET A 332 2.41 -0.50 -14.38
C MET A 332 3.34 0.72 -14.51
N VAL A 333 2.78 1.93 -14.45
CA VAL A 333 3.55 3.18 -14.49
C VAL A 333 4.50 3.28 -13.28
N GLN A 334 4.02 2.92 -12.08
CA GLN A 334 4.84 2.90 -10.86
C GLN A 334 6.01 1.92 -10.96
N ARG A 335 5.75 0.70 -11.47
CA ARG A 335 6.78 -0.32 -11.70
C ARG A 335 7.79 0.11 -12.75
N ALA A 336 7.34 0.69 -13.85
CA ALA A 336 8.23 1.26 -14.87
C ALA A 336 9.14 2.35 -14.28
N GLY A 337 8.63 3.15 -13.35
CA GLY A 337 9.40 4.14 -12.60
C GLY A 337 10.55 3.59 -11.75
N ARG A 338 10.63 2.27 -11.54
CA ARG A 338 11.72 1.59 -10.81
C ARG A 338 12.93 1.24 -11.65
N THR A 339 12.83 1.38 -12.97
CA THR A 339 13.96 1.15 -13.88
C THR A 339 14.99 2.27 -13.78
N ARG A 340 16.29 1.95 -13.93
CA ARG A 340 17.38 2.94 -13.89
C ARG A 340 17.13 4.08 -14.86
N HIS A 341 17.46 5.28 -14.41
CA HIS A 341 17.36 6.49 -15.21
C HIS A 341 18.74 6.86 -15.75
N ARG A 342 18.85 6.92 -17.08
CA ARG A 342 19.83 7.74 -17.77
C ARG A 342 19.08 8.74 -18.65
N PRO A 343 19.51 10.01 -18.74
CA PRO A 343 18.87 11.00 -19.60
C PRO A 343 18.73 10.46 -21.04
N GLY A 344 17.50 10.39 -21.56
CA GLY A 344 17.19 9.89 -22.89
C GLY A 344 16.88 8.38 -23.02
N GLU A 345 17.07 7.59 -21.95
CA GLU A 345 16.71 6.16 -21.96
C GLU A 345 15.24 5.90 -21.59
N ARG A 346 14.64 4.87 -22.19
CA ARG A 346 13.26 4.42 -21.94
C ARG A 346 13.20 3.48 -20.73
N SER A 347 12.09 3.51 -20.00
CA SER A 347 11.83 2.53 -18.95
C SER A 347 11.42 1.20 -19.59
N GLN A 348 12.29 0.19 -19.55
CA GLN A 348 12.02 -1.13 -20.14
C GLN A 348 11.31 -2.06 -19.14
N LEU A 349 10.13 -2.54 -19.51
CA LEU A 349 9.31 -3.44 -18.72
C LEU A 349 8.99 -4.69 -19.52
N TYR A 350 9.14 -5.86 -18.91
CA TYR A 350 8.81 -7.14 -19.54
C TYR A 350 7.49 -7.67 -18.99
N PHE A 351 6.55 -8.01 -19.84
CA PHE A 351 5.26 -8.55 -19.45
C PHE A 351 5.18 -10.04 -19.81
N VAL A 352 4.78 -10.87 -18.85
CA VAL A 352 4.65 -12.32 -19.02
C VAL A 352 3.17 -12.69 -18.77
N PRO A 353 2.36 -12.94 -19.81
CA PRO A 353 0.97 -13.31 -19.63
C PRO A 353 0.87 -14.66 -18.93
N SER A 354 -0.02 -14.78 -17.94
CA SER A 354 -0.36 -16.06 -17.32
C SER A 354 -1.45 -16.82 -18.08
N GLN A 355 -2.22 -16.10 -18.90
CA GLN A 355 -3.23 -16.63 -19.81
C GLN A 355 -3.48 -15.67 -20.98
N LEU A 356 -4.10 -16.17 -22.04
CA LEU A 356 -4.19 -15.52 -23.35
C LEU A 356 -4.93 -14.17 -23.32
N LEU A 357 -6.03 -14.05 -22.57
CA LEU A 357 -6.78 -12.80 -22.48
C LEU A 357 -5.97 -11.66 -21.85
N GLU A 358 -4.96 -11.96 -21.02
CA GLU A 358 -4.07 -10.93 -20.47
C GLU A 358 -3.19 -10.26 -21.53
N CYS A 359 -3.06 -10.87 -22.71
CA CYS A 359 -2.43 -10.24 -23.87
C CYS A 359 -3.28 -9.09 -24.43
N ALA A 360 -4.62 -9.15 -24.32
CA ALA A 360 -5.46 -8.01 -24.66
C ALA A 360 -5.40 -6.95 -23.55
N GLU A 361 -5.32 -7.38 -22.28
CA GLU A 361 -5.17 -6.48 -21.15
C GLU A 361 -3.88 -5.65 -21.23
N ILE A 362 -2.76 -6.21 -21.69
CA ILE A 362 -1.51 -5.43 -21.82
C ILE A 362 -1.56 -4.41 -22.95
N GLU A 363 -2.24 -4.69 -24.06
CA GLU A 363 -2.46 -3.71 -25.12
C GLU A 363 -3.38 -2.57 -24.64
N ALA A 364 -4.40 -2.89 -23.83
CA ALA A 364 -5.23 -1.88 -23.18
C ALA A 364 -4.42 -1.00 -22.21
N VAL A 365 -3.46 -1.58 -21.48
CA VAL A 365 -2.52 -0.81 -20.65
C VAL A 365 -1.64 0.11 -21.50
N ARG A 366 -1.15 -0.32 -22.66
CA ARG A 366 -0.37 0.55 -23.57
C ARG A 366 -1.20 1.75 -24.02
N ALA A 367 -2.43 1.51 -24.49
CA ALA A 367 -3.35 2.55 -24.93
C ALA A 367 -3.62 3.57 -23.81
N ALA A 368 -3.88 3.09 -22.58
CA ALA A 368 -4.07 3.96 -21.42
C ALA A 368 -2.83 4.83 -21.12
N ILE A 369 -1.62 4.24 -21.13
CA ILE A 369 -0.37 4.96 -20.87
C ILE A 369 -0.12 6.03 -21.95
N GLU A 370 -0.32 5.69 -23.23
CA GLU A 370 -0.16 6.61 -24.36
C GLU A 370 -1.17 7.76 -24.30
N GLY A 371 -2.41 7.47 -23.91
CA GLY A 371 -3.46 8.46 -23.66
C GLY A 371 -3.26 9.29 -22.38
N GLY A 372 -2.26 8.97 -21.56
CA GLY A 372 -2.04 9.61 -20.26
C GLY A 372 -3.15 9.33 -19.25
N GLN A 373 -3.93 8.27 -19.44
CA GLN A 373 -5.00 7.85 -18.57
C GLN A 373 -4.44 7.01 -17.41
N VAL A 374 -4.84 7.37 -16.19
CA VAL A 374 -4.52 6.63 -14.97
C VAL A 374 -5.77 6.58 -14.12
N GLU A 375 -5.96 5.49 -13.37
CA GLU A 375 -7.13 5.31 -12.53
C GLU A 375 -7.37 6.47 -11.57
N SER A 376 -8.64 6.86 -11.44
CA SER A 376 -9.12 7.70 -10.35
C SER A 376 -9.45 6.82 -9.14
N LYS A 377 -9.29 7.38 -7.93
CA LYS A 377 -9.70 6.73 -6.68
C LYS A 377 -10.75 7.60 -6.00
N PRO A 378 -12.05 7.38 -6.25
CA PRO A 378 -13.11 8.22 -5.70
C PRO A 378 -13.10 8.18 -4.17
N LEU A 379 -13.41 9.31 -3.54
CA LEU A 379 -13.51 9.40 -2.09
C LEU A 379 -14.70 8.59 -1.60
N LEU A 380 -14.53 7.92 -0.46
CA LEU A 380 -15.66 7.30 0.24
C LEU A 380 -16.49 8.39 0.93
N ASP A 381 -17.80 8.22 0.95
CA ASP A 381 -18.72 9.16 1.61
C ASP A 381 -19.24 8.54 2.91
N ARG A 382 -18.88 9.18 4.04
CA ARG A 382 -19.38 8.91 5.40
C ARG A 382 -19.39 7.43 5.84
N PRO A 383 -18.25 6.69 5.82
CA PRO A 383 -18.22 5.34 6.35
C PRO A 383 -18.40 5.32 7.89
N PHE A 384 -19.63 5.08 8.36
CA PHE A 384 -20.00 5.20 9.78
C PHE A 384 -19.24 4.25 10.73
N ASP A 385 -18.76 3.12 10.24
CA ASP A 385 -17.93 2.20 11.01
C ASP A 385 -16.55 2.81 11.36
N VAL A 386 -15.96 3.55 10.43
CA VAL A 386 -14.72 4.30 10.66
C VAL A 386 -14.97 5.49 11.60
N LEU A 387 -16.09 6.20 11.44
CA LEU A 387 -16.49 7.27 12.37
C LEU A 387 -16.66 6.74 13.80
N ALA A 388 -17.36 5.60 13.96
CA ALA A 388 -17.55 4.97 15.26
C ALA A 388 -16.21 4.67 15.94
N GLN A 389 -15.24 4.14 15.17
CA GLN A 389 -13.89 3.87 15.67
C GLN A 389 -13.14 5.16 16.08
N HIS A 390 -13.26 6.24 15.31
CA HIS A 390 -12.65 7.53 15.66
C HIS A 390 -13.25 8.12 16.93
N LEU A 391 -14.57 8.06 17.10
CA LEU A 391 -15.21 8.55 18.33
C LEU A 391 -14.75 7.78 19.58
N ILE A 392 -14.54 6.46 19.49
CA ILE A 392 -13.93 5.70 20.59
C ILE A 392 -12.49 6.15 20.85
N THR A 393 -11.73 6.51 19.80
CA THR A 393 -10.37 7.08 19.93
C THR A 393 -10.40 8.39 20.72
N LEU A 394 -11.30 9.31 20.38
CA LEU A 394 -11.49 10.58 21.10
C LEU A 394 -11.96 10.34 22.56
N ALA A 395 -12.81 9.33 22.78
CA ALA A 395 -13.29 8.95 24.10
C ALA A 395 -12.21 8.37 25.03
N CYS A 396 -11.07 7.89 24.49
CA CYS A 396 -9.96 7.34 25.27
C CYS A 396 -9.07 8.41 25.92
N GLU A 397 -9.08 9.64 25.40
CA GLU A 397 -8.23 10.76 25.87
C GLU A 397 -8.86 11.42 27.13
N ILE A 398 -9.14 12.72 27.07
CA ILE A 398 -9.93 13.46 28.06
C ILE A 398 -11.44 13.41 27.77
N GLY A 399 -11.83 12.77 26.65
CA GLY A 399 -13.19 12.74 26.13
C GLY A 399 -13.54 13.95 25.26
N PHE A 400 -14.69 13.89 24.60
CA PHE A 400 -15.14 14.92 23.65
C PHE A 400 -16.57 15.38 23.95
N THR A 401 -16.91 16.62 23.62
CA THR A 401 -18.33 17.01 23.53
C THR A 401 -18.85 16.72 22.12
N PRO A 402 -20.14 16.36 21.95
CA PRO A 402 -20.72 16.08 20.63
C PRO A 402 -20.52 17.22 19.63
N ALA A 403 -20.68 18.47 20.06
CA ALA A 403 -20.52 19.65 19.21
C ALA A 403 -19.06 19.87 18.75
N GLU A 404 -18.08 19.62 19.63
CA GLU A 404 -16.65 19.65 19.26
C GLU A 404 -16.33 18.56 18.22
N ALA A 405 -16.72 17.31 18.50
CA ALA A 405 -16.42 16.19 17.62
C ALA A 405 -17.14 16.29 16.26
N PHE A 406 -18.39 16.74 16.23
CA PHE A 406 -19.13 16.93 14.98
C PHE A 406 -18.44 17.97 14.07
N ARG A 407 -18.00 19.11 14.64
CA ARG A 407 -17.27 20.13 13.88
C ARG A 407 -15.93 19.60 13.38
N GLU A 408 -15.16 18.91 14.23
CA GLU A 408 -13.87 18.31 13.85
C GLU A 408 -14.03 17.31 12.70
N VAL A 409 -14.96 16.35 12.83
CA VAL A 409 -15.21 15.29 11.85
C VAL A 409 -15.57 15.86 10.49
N ARG A 410 -16.40 16.92 10.43
CA ARG A 410 -16.81 17.53 9.15
C ARG A 410 -15.68 18.26 8.42
N THR A 411 -14.54 18.50 9.07
CA THR A 411 -13.34 19.01 8.36
C THR A 411 -12.61 17.92 7.58
N ALA A 412 -12.90 16.64 7.81
CA ALA A 412 -12.41 15.55 6.96
C ALA A 412 -13.28 15.46 5.70
N SER A 413 -12.67 15.38 4.52
CA SER A 413 -13.40 15.49 3.25
C SER A 413 -14.44 14.37 3.09
N SER A 414 -14.13 13.15 3.55
CA SER A 414 -15.07 12.02 3.53
C SER A 414 -16.31 12.22 4.40
N TYR A 415 -16.33 13.22 5.30
CA TYR A 415 -17.46 13.54 6.18
C TYR A 415 -17.99 14.96 5.99
N ARG A 416 -17.60 15.67 4.92
CA ARG A 416 -18.06 17.04 4.63
C ARG A 416 -19.59 17.15 4.60
N ASN A 417 -20.25 16.11 4.12
CA ASN A 417 -21.71 15.98 4.00
C ASN A 417 -22.38 15.34 5.22
N LEU A 418 -21.66 15.07 6.32
CA LEU A 418 -22.22 14.41 7.50
C LEU A 418 -23.30 15.29 8.14
N GLU A 419 -24.50 14.74 8.24
CA GLU A 419 -25.62 15.40 8.90
C GLU A 419 -25.60 15.17 10.41
N LEU A 420 -26.17 16.10 11.18
CA LEU A 420 -26.23 15.97 12.63
C LEU A 420 -27.00 14.72 13.07
N LYS A 421 -28.10 14.38 12.38
CA LYS A 421 -28.89 13.18 12.65
C LYS A 421 -28.09 11.88 12.47
N GLU A 422 -27.19 11.85 11.49
CA GLU A 422 -26.33 10.70 11.20
C GLU A 422 -25.27 10.56 12.29
N PHE A 423 -24.64 11.68 12.69
CA PHE A 423 -23.70 11.72 13.79
C PHE A 423 -24.33 11.27 15.12
N ASP A 424 -25.51 11.78 15.45
CA ASP A 424 -26.25 11.43 16.66
C ASP A 424 -26.65 9.96 16.68
N TRP A 425 -26.97 9.37 15.52
CA TRP A 425 -27.22 7.95 15.39
C TRP A 425 -25.97 7.12 15.74
N VAL A 426 -24.79 7.47 15.21
CA VAL A 426 -23.53 6.78 15.54
C VAL A 426 -23.18 6.94 17.01
N LEU A 427 -23.38 8.12 17.58
CA LEU A 427 -23.15 8.39 19.01
C LEU A 427 -24.08 7.53 19.88
N THR A 428 -25.37 7.47 19.54
CA THR A 428 -26.37 6.64 20.22
C THR A 428 -26.02 5.15 20.08
N PHE A 429 -25.54 4.73 18.92
CA PHE A 429 -25.07 3.36 18.70
C PHE A 429 -23.90 3.01 19.63
N LEU A 430 -22.92 3.90 19.81
CA LEU A 430 -21.80 3.67 20.72
C LEU A 430 -22.17 3.73 22.20
N GLU A 431 -23.15 4.56 22.58
CA GLU A 431 -23.60 4.71 23.97
C GLU A 431 -24.54 3.58 24.40
N LYS A 432 -25.41 3.13 23.49
CA LYS A 432 -26.54 2.23 23.82
C LYS A 432 -26.58 0.97 22.95
N GLY A 433 -25.61 0.68 22.09
CA GLY A 433 -25.69 -0.47 21.19
C GLY A 433 -26.78 -0.35 20.11
N GLY A 434 -27.34 0.85 19.90
CA GLY A 434 -28.46 1.10 18.98
C GLY A 434 -29.81 0.70 19.59
N GLY A 435 -30.86 0.70 18.76
CA GLY A 435 -32.23 0.44 19.22
C GLY A 435 -32.48 -0.99 19.72
N ALA A 436 -31.69 -1.97 19.26
CA ALA A 436 -31.91 -3.39 19.54
C ALA A 436 -31.02 -3.96 20.65
N LEU A 437 -29.83 -3.39 20.91
CA LEU A 437 -28.82 -3.99 21.80
C LEU A 437 -28.63 -3.23 23.12
N GLY A 438 -29.48 -2.25 23.43
CA GLY A 438 -29.35 -1.41 24.64
C GLY A 438 -29.54 -2.12 25.97
N ALA A 439 -30.10 -3.32 25.97
CA ALA A 439 -30.18 -4.17 27.16
C ALA A 439 -28.84 -4.81 27.53
N TYR A 440 -27.85 -4.82 26.63
CA TYR A 440 -26.60 -5.57 26.77
C TYR A 440 -25.43 -4.63 27.11
N PRO A 441 -24.91 -4.66 28.34
CA PRO A 441 -23.85 -3.75 28.79
C PRO A 441 -22.57 -3.81 27.94
N GLU A 442 -22.28 -4.94 27.28
CA GLU A 442 -21.09 -5.09 26.44
C GLU A 442 -21.08 -4.22 25.17
N TYR A 443 -22.24 -3.72 24.73
CA TYR A 443 -22.37 -2.83 23.57
C TYR A 443 -22.28 -1.34 23.92
N ARG A 444 -22.29 -0.98 25.21
CA ARG A 444 -22.00 0.37 25.68
C ARG A 444 -20.50 0.64 25.62
N LYS A 445 -20.04 1.31 24.55
CA LYS A 445 -18.62 1.64 24.33
C LYS A 445 -18.21 2.95 25.00
N ILE A 446 -19.11 3.93 25.02
CA ILE A 446 -18.89 5.24 25.61
C ILE A 446 -20.02 5.59 26.59
N ALA A 447 -19.75 6.53 27.49
CA ALA A 447 -20.72 7.08 28.42
C ALA A 447 -20.48 8.59 28.59
N ARG A 448 -21.56 9.35 28.80
CA ARG A 448 -21.52 10.78 29.05
C ARG A 448 -21.24 11.06 30.52
N GLY A 449 -20.22 11.87 30.80
CA GLY A 449 -19.92 12.38 32.13
C GLY A 449 -20.75 13.60 32.51
N GLU A 450 -20.66 14.03 33.77
CA GLU A 450 -21.36 15.22 34.30
C GLU A 450 -20.93 16.51 33.59
N ASP A 451 -19.68 16.58 33.12
CA ASP A 451 -19.13 17.68 32.32
C ASP A 451 -19.62 17.68 30.86
N GLY A 452 -20.55 16.79 30.52
CA GLY A 452 -21.13 16.65 29.20
C GLY A 452 -20.20 15.99 28.17
N ARG A 453 -18.99 15.57 28.55
CA ARG A 453 -18.04 14.88 27.67
C ARG A 453 -18.29 13.38 27.63
N PHE A 454 -18.19 12.79 26.45
CA PHE A 454 -18.18 11.34 26.26
C PHE A 454 -16.79 10.77 26.50
N ARG A 455 -16.73 9.72 27.32
CA ARG A 455 -15.54 8.94 27.63
C ARG A 455 -15.83 7.46 27.45
N VAL A 456 -14.78 6.65 27.34
CA VAL A 456 -14.94 5.19 27.33
C VAL A 456 -15.70 4.72 28.57
N ALA A 457 -16.66 3.82 28.40
CA ALA A 457 -17.50 3.36 29.50
C ALA A 457 -16.75 2.50 30.54
N ALA A 458 -15.65 1.85 30.12
CA ALA A 458 -14.82 1.02 30.98
C ALA A 458 -13.36 0.96 30.48
N PRO A 459 -12.35 0.86 31.37
CA PRO A 459 -10.94 0.77 30.98
C PRO A 459 -10.61 -0.38 30.02
N ARG A 460 -11.35 -1.50 30.10
CA ARG A 460 -11.21 -2.64 29.19
C ARG A 460 -11.43 -2.26 27.72
N ILE A 461 -12.34 -1.32 27.46
CA ILE A 461 -12.68 -0.86 26.10
C ILE A 461 -11.48 -0.14 25.49
N THR A 462 -10.79 0.72 26.24
CA THR A 462 -9.55 1.35 25.78
C THR A 462 -8.49 0.33 25.40
N ARG A 463 -8.31 -0.74 26.20
CA ARG A 463 -7.34 -1.80 25.88
C ARG A 463 -7.70 -2.53 24.59
N LEU A 464 -8.97 -2.93 24.44
CA LEU A 464 -9.47 -3.61 23.24
C LEU A 464 -9.37 -2.73 22.00
N HIS A 465 -9.77 -1.45 22.14
CA HIS A 465 -9.66 -0.46 21.08
C HIS A 465 -8.23 -0.34 20.58
N LYS A 466 -7.26 -0.15 21.49
CA LYS A 466 -5.83 -0.07 21.13
C LYS A 466 -5.28 -1.34 20.45
N MET A 467 -5.85 -2.51 20.73
CA MET A 467 -5.44 -3.78 20.09
C MET A 467 -6.05 -3.98 18.69
N ASN A 468 -7.22 -3.37 18.44
CA ASN A 468 -8.00 -3.57 17.21
C ASN A 468 -8.07 -2.30 16.34
N LEU A 469 -7.29 -1.26 16.66
CA LEU A 469 -7.24 0.01 15.93
C LEU A 469 -6.78 -0.20 14.49
N GLY A 470 -7.53 0.33 13.54
CA GLY A 470 -7.31 0.23 12.11
C GLY A 470 -8.55 -0.20 11.34
N THR A 471 -8.44 -0.23 10.02
CA THR A 471 -9.53 -0.58 9.10
C THR A 471 -9.19 -1.78 8.21
N ILE A 472 -8.05 -2.42 8.46
CA ILE A 472 -7.62 -3.60 7.71
C ILE A 472 -8.27 -4.81 8.39
N HIS A 473 -9.24 -5.40 7.70
CA HIS A 473 -9.78 -6.70 8.08
C HIS A 473 -8.84 -7.77 7.50
N GLU A 474 -7.82 -8.19 8.26
CA GLU A 474 -7.05 -9.38 7.88
C GLU A 474 -7.89 -10.62 8.22
N ASN A 475 -7.83 -11.65 7.37
CA ASN A 475 -8.12 -13.01 7.82
C ASN A 475 -7.20 -13.30 9.00
N ALA A 476 -7.67 -14.05 10.00
CA ALA A 476 -6.81 -14.37 11.13
C ALA A 476 -5.55 -15.09 10.63
N ASP A 477 -4.38 -14.51 10.90
CA ASP A 477 -3.07 -15.01 10.46
C ASP A 477 -2.31 -15.57 11.67
N MET A 478 -1.84 -16.81 11.59
CA MET A 478 -1.02 -17.44 12.63
C MET A 478 0.48 -17.35 12.31
N GLU A 479 1.31 -17.27 13.36
CA GLU A 479 2.77 -17.25 13.22
C GLU A 479 3.30 -18.64 12.86
N VAL A 480 4.24 -18.72 11.91
CA VAL A 480 4.96 -19.95 11.57
C VAL A 480 6.39 -19.84 12.07
N ARG A 481 6.85 -20.85 12.83
CA ARG A 481 8.14 -20.82 13.53
C ARG A 481 8.77 -22.20 13.62
N PHE A 482 10.10 -22.27 13.61
CA PHE A 482 10.80 -23.54 13.78
C PHE A 482 10.63 -24.09 15.20
N THR A 483 10.55 -25.42 15.33
CA THR A 483 10.58 -26.12 16.63
C THR A 483 11.83 -25.79 17.46
N ARG A 484 12.97 -25.65 16.77
CA ARG A 484 14.23 -25.17 17.32
C ARG A 484 14.77 -24.08 16.39
N GLY A 485 14.44 -22.82 16.67
CA GLY A 485 14.90 -21.69 15.85
C GLY A 485 14.01 -20.45 15.93
N GLY A 486 14.13 -19.61 14.90
CA GLY A 486 13.42 -18.33 14.81
C GLY A 486 12.03 -18.42 14.14
N LYS A 487 11.39 -17.26 14.08
CA LYS A 487 10.13 -17.03 13.35
C LYS A 487 10.40 -16.99 11.84
N ILE A 488 9.49 -17.56 11.05
CA ILE A 488 9.59 -17.64 9.58
C ILE A 488 8.70 -16.59 8.93
N GLY A 489 7.46 -16.45 9.41
CA GLY A 489 6.47 -15.57 8.83
C GLY A 489 5.08 -15.81 9.41
N ARG A 490 4.03 -15.40 8.68
CA ARG A 490 2.63 -15.62 9.06
C ARG A 490 1.83 -16.21 7.90
N ILE A 491 0.93 -17.15 8.20
CA ILE A 491 0.01 -17.78 7.23
C ILE A 491 -1.43 -17.69 7.72
N GLU A 492 -2.37 -17.58 6.78
CA GLU A 492 -3.81 -17.60 7.06
C GLU A 492 -4.17 -18.83 7.91
N GLU A 493 -4.84 -18.59 9.03
CA GLU A 493 -5.27 -19.58 10.01
C GLU A 493 -6.09 -20.68 9.35
N ASN A 494 -7.01 -20.32 8.46
CA ASN A 494 -7.86 -21.26 7.71
C ASN A 494 -7.07 -22.25 6.84
N TYR A 495 -5.86 -21.90 6.41
CA TYR A 495 -5.00 -22.86 5.71
C TYR A 495 -4.31 -23.79 6.70
N LEU A 496 -3.68 -23.23 7.74
CA LEU A 496 -2.96 -24.02 8.74
C LEU A 496 -3.88 -24.97 9.52
N SER A 497 -5.13 -24.56 9.80
CA SER A 497 -6.12 -25.37 10.50
C SER A 497 -6.58 -26.61 9.73
N ARG A 498 -6.31 -26.66 8.41
CA ARG A 498 -6.60 -27.82 7.56
C ARG A 498 -5.45 -28.82 7.49
N LEU A 499 -4.29 -28.49 8.06
CA LEU A 499 -3.12 -29.35 8.06
C LEU A 499 -3.06 -30.22 9.32
N GLU A 500 -2.63 -31.45 9.17
CA GLU A 500 -2.34 -32.37 10.26
C GLU A 500 -0.84 -32.39 10.59
N PRO A 501 -0.44 -32.68 11.85
CA PRO A 501 0.96 -32.94 12.18
C PRO A 501 1.56 -34.04 11.28
N GLY A 502 2.64 -33.71 10.57
CA GLY A 502 3.26 -34.55 9.55
C GLY A 502 3.06 -34.03 8.12
N ASP A 503 2.03 -33.21 7.89
CA ASP A 503 1.77 -32.61 6.58
C ASP A 503 2.89 -31.65 6.18
N ARG A 504 3.24 -31.70 4.90
CA ARG A 504 4.28 -30.86 4.32
C ARG A 504 3.68 -29.77 3.45
N PHE A 505 4.20 -28.56 3.61
CA PHE A 505 3.80 -27.41 2.83
C PHE A 505 4.99 -26.51 2.50
N TYR A 506 4.89 -25.76 1.41
CA TYR A 506 5.93 -24.81 1.04
C TYR A 506 5.58 -23.42 1.57
N PHE A 507 6.56 -22.77 2.20
CA PHE A 507 6.44 -21.39 2.63
C PHE A 507 7.81 -20.76 2.83
N ALA A 508 7.93 -19.48 2.50
CA ALA A 508 9.16 -18.70 2.59
C ALA A 508 10.32 -19.36 1.83
N GLY A 509 10.05 -19.92 0.64
CA GLY A 509 11.06 -20.55 -0.21
C GLY A 509 11.55 -21.91 0.30
N ARG A 510 10.82 -22.57 1.21
CA ARG A 510 11.26 -23.81 1.88
C ARG A 510 10.13 -24.82 1.97
N SER A 511 10.49 -26.10 1.85
CA SER A 511 9.61 -27.22 2.21
C SER A 511 9.62 -27.39 3.74
N LEU A 512 8.45 -27.26 4.37
CA LEU A 512 8.25 -27.33 5.82
C LEU A 512 7.31 -28.47 6.16
N GLU A 513 7.58 -29.18 7.26
CA GLU A 513 6.68 -30.18 7.84
C GLU A 513 6.05 -29.63 9.12
N LEU A 514 4.73 -29.68 9.23
CA LEU A 514 4.00 -29.30 10.43
C LEU A 514 4.30 -30.28 11.55
N VAL A 515 4.83 -29.80 12.67
CA VAL A 515 5.09 -30.64 13.84
C VAL A 515 3.91 -30.60 14.82
N ARG A 516 3.38 -29.40 15.08
CA ARG A 516 2.17 -29.16 15.88
C ARG A 516 1.73 -27.71 15.79
N MET A 517 0.51 -27.42 16.24
CA MET A 517 0.01 -26.06 16.45
C MET A 517 -0.14 -25.76 17.94
N ASP A 518 0.08 -24.51 18.34
CA ASP A 518 -0.17 -24.00 19.69
C ASP A 518 -0.79 -22.59 19.64
N GLU A 519 -1.09 -22.00 20.81
CA GLU A 519 -1.71 -20.67 20.92
C GLU A 519 -0.93 -19.54 20.24
N LYS A 520 0.39 -19.73 20.02
CA LYS A 520 1.24 -18.73 19.38
C LYS A 520 1.40 -18.98 17.88
N GLY A 521 1.01 -20.14 17.36
CA GLY A 521 1.09 -20.47 15.94
C GLY A 521 1.49 -21.91 15.60
N ALA A 522 1.94 -22.11 14.36
CA ALA A 522 2.41 -23.40 13.84
C ALA A 522 3.92 -23.59 14.11
N LEU A 523 4.27 -24.73 14.70
CA LEU A 523 5.65 -25.18 14.90
C LEU A 523 6.03 -26.15 13.78
N VAL A 524 7.14 -25.87 13.09
CA VAL A 524 7.57 -26.62 11.89
C VAL A 524 9.03 -27.07 11.95
N LYS A 525 9.40 -27.99 11.06
CA LYS A 525 10.80 -28.37 10.75
C LYS A 525 11.00 -28.40 9.23
N LEU A 526 12.26 -28.41 8.78
CA LEU A 526 12.56 -28.56 7.35
C LEU A 526 12.19 -29.97 6.88
N ALA A 527 11.46 -30.06 5.77
CA ALA A 527 11.12 -31.31 5.12
C ALA A 527 12.17 -31.68 4.06
N LYS A 528 12.51 -32.97 3.95
CA LYS A 528 13.41 -33.50 2.90
C LYS A 528 12.70 -33.85 1.60
N SER A 529 11.38 -33.95 1.65
CA SER A 529 10.53 -34.37 0.54
C SER A 529 9.71 -33.21 0.00
N ALA A 530 9.13 -33.40 -1.18
CA ALA A 530 8.19 -32.46 -1.78
C ALA A 530 6.97 -32.21 -0.85
N PRO A 531 6.40 -31.00 -0.88
CA PRO A 531 5.23 -30.63 -0.08
C PRO A 531 3.97 -31.35 -0.57
N ASP A 532 3.07 -31.70 0.37
CA ASP A 532 1.78 -32.34 0.11
C ASP A 532 0.72 -31.31 -0.31
N SER A 533 0.84 -30.07 0.18
CA SER A 533 -0.06 -28.98 -0.17
C SER A 533 0.64 -27.62 -0.16
N MET A 534 -0.06 -26.60 -0.64
CA MET A 534 0.44 -25.22 -0.68
C MET A 534 -0.58 -24.28 -0.04
N PRO A 535 -0.14 -23.23 0.67
CA PRO A 535 -1.04 -22.20 1.13
C PRO A 535 -1.74 -21.52 -0.05
N ALA A 536 -3.05 -21.77 -0.16
CA ALA A 536 -3.90 -21.05 -1.11
C ALA A 536 -4.26 -19.69 -0.49
N TRP A 537 -3.56 -18.65 -0.93
CA TRP A 537 -3.85 -17.27 -0.50
C TRP A 537 -5.01 -16.72 -1.32
N GLY A 538 -6.05 -16.21 -0.65
CA GLY A 538 -7.26 -15.66 -1.31
C GLY A 538 -7.02 -14.38 -2.13
N GLY A 539 -5.80 -13.84 -2.14
CA GLY A 539 -5.46 -12.55 -2.75
C GLY A 539 -5.48 -12.47 -4.28
N GLY A 540 -5.85 -13.54 -4.99
CA GLY A 540 -5.76 -13.63 -6.45
C GLY A 540 -6.91 -13.00 -7.24
N ARG A 541 -7.99 -12.55 -6.60
CA ARG A 541 -9.15 -11.95 -7.28
C ARG A 541 -9.11 -10.42 -7.23
N MET A 542 -8.05 -9.82 -7.76
CA MET A 542 -8.08 -8.38 -8.05
C MET A 542 -8.89 -8.16 -9.33
N PRO A 543 -9.98 -7.39 -9.29
CA PRO A 543 -10.71 -7.03 -10.50
C PRO A 543 -9.87 -6.09 -11.36
N LEU A 544 -10.21 -6.02 -12.65
CA LEU A 544 -9.68 -4.98 -13.54
C LEU A 544 -10.19 -3.63 -13.09
N SER A 545 -9.39 -2.58 -13.27
CA SER A 545 -9.86 -1.21 -13.08
C SER A 545 -10.85 -0.80 -14.16
N GLU A 546 -11.76 0.11 -13.83
CA GLU A 546 -12.69 0.73 -14.79
C GLU A 546 -11.94 1.34 -15.98
N THR A 547 -10.82 2.04 -15.72
CA THR A 547 -9.96 2.62 -16.76
C THR A 547 -9.42 1.56 -17.71
N LEU A 548 -8.92 0.43 -17.18
CA LEU A 548 -8.40 -0.64 -18.01
C LEU A 548 -9.51 -1.32 -18.81
N CYS A 549 -10.68 -1.51 -18.19
CA CYS A 549 -11.87 -2.04 -18.84
C CYS A 549 -12.35 -1.16 -20.00
N ALA A 550 -12.35 0.17 -19.82
CA ALA A 550 -12.73 1.14 -20.85
C ALA A 550 -11.83 1.07 -22.10
N GLU A 551 -10.54 0.77 -21.93
CA GLU A 551 -9.59 0.56 -23.04
C GLU A 551 -9.68 -0.87 -23.62
N LEU A 552 -9.96 -1.87 -22.78
CA LEU A 552 -10.02 -3.27 -23.18
C LEU A 552 -11.21 -3.58 -24.11
N ARG A 553 -12.40 -3.01 -23.83
CA ARG A 553 -13.62 -3.33 -24.59
C ARG A 553 -13.52 -2.95 -26.07
N PRO A 554 -13.12 -1.72 -26.45
CA PRO A 554 -12.95 -1.36 -27.85
C PRO A 554 -11.91 -2.23 -28.56
N LEU A 555 -10.81 -2.58 -27.87
CA LEU A 555 -9.79 -3.47 -28.42
C LEU A 555 -10.36 -4.85 -28.75
N LEU A 556 -11.05 -5.48 -27.80
CA LEU A 556 -11.67 -6.80 -28.03
C LEU A 556 -12.71 -6.75 -29.17
N ALA A 557 -13.53 -5.70 -29.24
CA ALA A 557 -14.51 -5.53 -30.31
C ALA A 557 -13.85 -5.32 -31.69
N SER A 558 -12.68 -4.67 -31.75
CA SER A 558 -11.96 -4.41 -32.99
C SER A 558 -11.27 -5.63 -33.60
N TYR A 559 -11.01 -6.66 -32.79
CA TYR A 559 -10.30 -7.88 -33.16
C TYR A 559 -11.16 -8.84 -33.99
N SER A 560 -11.54 -8.40 -35.20
CA SER A 560 -12.29 -9.22 -36.15
C SER A 560 -11.42 -10.24 -36.91
N ARG A 561 -10.15 -9.91 -37.20
CA ARG A 561 -9.06 -10.78 -37.74
C ARG A 561 -7.72 -10.08 -37.52
N GLY A 562 -6.69 -10.76 -37.01
CA GLY A 562 -5.33 -10.21 -36.84
C GLY A 562 -4.96 -9.74 -35.43
N ALA A 563 -5.67 -10.21 -34.40
CA ALA A 563 -5.34 -9.92 -33.01
C ALA A 563 -3.93 -10.44 -32.65
N PRO A 564 -3.14 -9.70 -31.84
CA PRO A 564 -1.78 -10.09 -31.52
C PRO A 564 -1.76 -11.35 -30.64
N TYR A 565 -0.61 -12.03 -30.59
CA TYR A 565 -0.36 -13.17 -29.70
C TYR A 565 -1.33 -14.37 -29.86
N GLY A 566 -2.03 -14.48 -31.00
CA GLY A 566 -2.98 -15.56 -31.24
C GLY A 566 -4.35 -15.38 -30.57
N LEU A 567 -4.65 -14.18 -30.07
CA LEU A 567 -5.94 -13.83 -29.44
C LEU A 567 -7.16 -14.16 -30.32
N SER A 568 -7.01 -14.11 -31.64
CA SER A 568 -8.10 -14.44 -32.57
C SER A 568 -8.64 -15.84 -32.32
N ARG A 569 -7.80 -16.82 -31.95
CA ARG A 569 -8.25 -18.20 -31.65
C ARG A 569 -9.26 -18.26 -30.51
N LEU A 570 -9.07 -17.43 -29.48
CA LEU A 570 -9.99 -17.34 -28.34
C LEU A 570 -11.30 -16.66 -28.76
N LEU A 571 -11.20 -15.56 -29.51
CA LEU A 571 -12.35 -14.79 -29.96
C LEU A 571 -13.20 -15.56 -30.97
N ASP A 572 -12.58 -16.23 -31.93
CA ASP A 572 -13.23 -17.10 -32.91
C ASP A 572 -14.00 -18.21 -32.20
N GLN A 573 -13.38 -18.87 -31.21
CA GLN A 573 -14.06 -19.92 -30.46
C GLN A 573 -15.21 -19.38 -29.58
N GLN A 574 -15.03 -18.22 -28.96
CA GLN A 574 -16.10 -17.56 -28.20
C GLN A 574 -17.27 -17.20 -29.12
N GLN A 575 -16.98 -16.75 -30.34
CA GLN A 575 -17.96 -16.41 -31.35
C GLN A 575 -18.70 -17.64 -31.89
N GLU A 576 -18.06 -18.80 -31.96
CA GLU A 576 -18.70 -20.07 -32.31
C GLU A 576 -19.64 -20.61 -31.22
N ARG A 577 -19.27 -20.41 -29.94
CA ARG A 577 -20.00 -20.99 -28.80
C ARG A 577 -21.10 -20.10 -28.25
N SER A 578 -20.95 -18.79 -28.40
CA SER A 578 -21.79 -17.78 -27.76
C SER A 578 -21.70 -16.48 -28.58
N ALA A 579 -21.21 -15.39 -27.98
CA ALA A 579 -20.91 -14.15 -28.67
C ALA A 579 -19.68 -13.48 -28.04
N VAL A 580 -18.95 -12.71 -28.86
CA VAL A 580 -18.00 -11.70 -28.37
C VAL A 580 -18.79 -10.39 -28.19
N PRO A 581 -18.94 -9.87 -26.96
CA PRO A 581 -19.75 -8.67 -26.74
C PRO A 581 -19.10 -7.44 -27.38
N LYS A 582 -19.93 -6.55 -27.94
CA LYS A 582 -19.47 -5.21 -28.31
C LYS A 582 -19.16 -4.36 -27.08
N ASP A 583 -18.51 -3.23 -27.31
CA ASP A 583 -18.18 -2.23 -26.30
C ASP A 583 -19.41 -1.60 -25.59
N THR A 584 -20.62 -1.77 -26.13
CA THR A 584 -21.88 -1.33 -25.53
C THR A 584 -22.78 -2.47 -25.03
N GLU A 585 -22.32 -3.72 -25.03
CA GLU A 585 -23.15 -4.90 -24.78
C GLU A 585 -22.67 -5.69 -23.56
N VAL A 586 -23.61 -6.12 -22.70
CA VAL A 586 -23.35 -7.06 -21.61
C VAL A 586 -23.60 -8.48 -22.12
N LEU A 587 -22.62 -9.37 -21.97
CA LEU A 587 -22.78 -10.77 -22.32
C LEU A 587 -23.39 -11.54 -21.15
N CYS A 588 -24.53 -12.18 -21.40
CA CYS A 588 -25.18 -13.10 -20.46
C CYS A 588 -25.20 -14.49 -21.07
N GLU A 589 -24.51 -15.44 -20.44
CA GLU A 589 -24.45 -16.83 -20.89
C GLU A 589 -25.21 -17.73 -19.93
N TRP A 590 -26.06 -18.59 -20.47
CA TRP A 590 -26.83 -19.54 -19.69
C TRP A 590 -26.43 -20.97 -20.05
N LEU A 591 -26.09 -21.76 -19.03
CA LEU A 591 -25.68 -23.15 -19.18
C LEU A 591 -26.47 -24.02 -18.21
N LYS A 592 -26.93 -25.19 -18.69
CA LYS A 592 -27.47 -26.24 -17.84
C LYS A 592 -26.46 -27.38 -17.72
N SER A 593 -26.10 -27.73 -16.48
CA SER A 593 -25.15 -28.80 -16.14
C SER A 593 -25.81 -29.84 -15.21
N LYS A 594 -25.05 -30.85 -14.78
CA LYS A 594 -25.49 -31.81 -13.76
C LYS A 594 -25.75 -31.14 -12.40
N ASP A 595 -25.07 -30.03 -12.11
CA ASP A 595 -25.19 -29.29 -10.85
C ASP A 595 -26.32 -28.23 -10.88
N GLY A 596 -27.07 -28.14 -11.97
CA GLY A 596 -28.19 -27.21 -12.13
C GLY A 596 -28.01 -26.21 -13.28
N SER A 597 -28.76 -25.11 -13.21
CA SER A 597 -28.73 -24.02 -14.19
C SER A 597 -27.83 -22.90 -13.69
N HIS A 598 -26.94 -22.44 -14.55
CA HIS A 598 -25.94 -21.43 -14.27
C HIS A 598 -26.14 -20.24 -15.20
N LEU A 599 -26.13 -19.03 -14.64
CA LEU A 599 -26.13 -17.78 -15.39
C LEU A 599 -24.80 -17.08 -15.13
N PHE A 600 -24.04 -16.85 -16.19
CA PHE A 600 -22.81 -16.07 -16.15
C PHE A 600 -23.07 -14.71 -16.80
N VAL A 601 -22.75 -13.65 -16.07
CA VAL A 601 -22.91 -12.26 -16.54
C VAL A 601 -21.54 -11.63 -16.62
N TYR A 602 -21.14 -11.22 -17.82
CA TYR A 602 -19.83 -10.62 -18.10
C TYR A 602 -20.02 -9.15 -18.48
N PRO A 603 -19.94 -8.22 -17.50
CA PRO A 603 -20.16 -6.80 -17.76
C PRO A 603 -18.94 -6.15 -18.43
N PHE A 604 -17.72 -6.64 -18.17
CA PHE A 604 -16.46 -6.01 -18.58
C PHE A 604 -16.29 -4.56 -18.08
N GLU A 605 -16.93 -4.18 -16.98
CA GLU A 605 -16.90 -2.81 -16.40
C GLU A 605 -15.96 -2.65 -15.19
N GLY A 606 -15.21 -3.69 -14.82
CA GLY A 606 -14.42 -3.67 -13.59
C GLY A 606 -15.22 -4.17 -12.38
N ARG A 607 -14.99 -3.57 -11.20
CA ARG A 607 -15.51 -4.08 -9.91
C ARG A 607 -16.94 -3.66 -9.61
#